data_AF-A0A9X3UHI6-F1
#
_entry.id   AF-A0A9X3UHI6-F1
#
_cell.length_a   1.000
_cell.length_b   1.000
_cell.length_c   1.000
_cell.angle_alpha   90.00
_cell.angle_beta   90.00
_cell.angle_gamma   90.00
#
_symmetry.space_group_name_H-M   'P 1'
#
loop_
_entity.id
_entity.type
_entity.pdbx_description
1 polymer ?
#
loop_
_entity_poly.entity_id
_entity_poly.type
_entity_poly.pdbx_seq_one_letter_code
_entity_poly.pdbx_strand_id
1 'polypeptide(L)'
;MKRISSTFALLVLSTQIAWADRPVTAEEHARINSVIAAFGCFATDIEFDDDDNRYEIDDADCGGRERYDMELNTSFEIVDGERPVTPLERQLIDAALEKLGCSGGTAEFEFDDKYFEIEDVRCDGGRYEVKLTQDFDFIQKSPD
;
A
#
# COMPACT_ATOMS: atom_id res chain seq x y z
N MET A 1 69.86 -31.58 -9.03
CA MET A 1 68.66 -32.26 -8.48
C MET A 1 67.55 -31.23 -8.33
N LYS A 2 66.37 -31.52 -8.91
CA LYS A 2 65.16 -30.67 -8.95
C LYS A 2 64.62 -30.36 -7.54
N ARG A 3 64.12 -29.13 -7.33
CA ARG A 3 63.07 -28.84 -6.35
C ARG A 3 61.98 -28.02 -7.00
N ILE A 4 60.79 -28.61 -7.00
CA ILE A 4 59.50 -28.10 -7.47
C ILE A 4 58.79 -27.54 -6.22
N SER A 5 58.10 -26.41 -6.32
CA SER A 5 56.97 -26.02 -5.46
C SER A 5 56.28 -24.82 -6.12
N SER A 6 55.23 -25.04 -6.90
CA SER A 6 53.81 -25.18 -6.51
C SER A 6 53.22 -23.90 -5.90
N THR A 7 52.41 -23.27 -6.73
CA THR A 7 51.56 -22.09 -6.54
C THR A 7 50.44 -22.33 -5.53
N PHE A 8 50.06 -21.31 -4.76
CA PHE A 8 48.78 -21.25 -4.05
C PHE A 8 48.14 -19.90 -4.37
N ALA A 9 47.15 -19.88 -5.27
CA ALA A 9 46.30 -18.73 -5.49
C ALA A 9 45.11 -18.83 -4.53
N LEU A 10 45.05 -17.92 -3.56
CA LEU A 10 43.91 -17.77 -2.64
C LEU A 10 42.76 -17.11 -3.40
N LEU A 11 41.70 -17.87 -3.68
CA LEU A 11 40.43 -17.35 -4.18
C LEU A 11 39.64 -16.86 -2.96
N VAL A 12 39.60 -15.54 -2.74
CA VAL A 12 38.74 -14.93 -1.73
C VAL A 12 37.32 -14.89 -2.29
N LEU A 13 36.46 -15.81 -1.86
CA LEU A 13 35.01 -15.68 -2.04
C LEU A 13 34.54 -14.56 -1.10
N SER A 14 34.31 -13.37 -1.65
CA SER A 14 33.52 -12.34 -0.96
C SER A 14 32.07 -12.80 -0.93
N THR A 15 31.58 -13.21 0.24
CA THR A 15 30.15 -13.37 0.48
C THR A 15 29.53 -11.98 0.41
N GLN A 16 28.98 -11.62 -0.75
CA GLN A 16 28.04 -10.51 -0.79
C GLN A 16 26.83 -10.97 0.02
N ILE A 17 26.59 -10.31 1.15
CA ILE A 17 25.29 -10.38 1.80
C ILE A 17 24.36 -9.77 0.77
N ALA A 18 23.51 -10.60 0.16
CA ALA A 18 22.36 -10.09 -0.56
C ALA A 18 21.56 -9.29 0.47
N TRP A 19 21.39 -8.00 0.21
CA TRP A 19 20.54 -7.13 1.01
C TRP A 19 19.12 -7.61 0.69
N ALA A 20 18.65 -8.56 1.50
CA ALA A 20 17.26 -8.95 1.52
C ALA A 20 16.59 -8.05 2.55
N ASP A 21 15.32 -7.75 2.31
CA ASP A 21 14.47 -6.98 3.20
C ASP A 21 14.58 -7.51 4.63
N ARG A 22 14.63 -6.59 5.58
CA ARG A 22 14.80 -6.98 6.99
C ARG A 22 13.42 -7.12 7.64
N PRO A 23 13.28 -8.06 8.59
CA PRO A 23 12.10 -8.05 9.43
C PRO A 23 12.05 -6.75 10.26
N VAL A 24 10.84 -6.23 10.46
CA VAL A 24 10.63 -5.11 11.36
C VAL A 24 10.84 -5.52 12.83
N THR A 25 11.30 -4.57 13.64
CA THR A 25 11.38 -4.73 15.09
C THR A 25 9.98 -4.73 15.72
N ALA A 26 9.85 -5.24 16.94
CA ALA A 26 8.58 -5.22 17.67
C ALA A 26 8.04 -3.79 17.92
N GLU A 27 8.94 -2.80 18.05
CA GLU A 27 8.56 -1.40 18.22
C GLU A 27 8.04 -0.80 16.91
N GLU A 28 8.75 -1.02 15.79
CA GLU A 28 8.30 -0.63 14.45
C GLU A 28 6.93 -1.26 14.14
N HIS A 29 6.79 -2.57 14.34
CA HIS A 29 5.54 -3.29 14.14
C HIS A 29 4.38 -2.70 14.96
N ALA A 30 4.61 -2.38 16.23
CA ALA A 30 3.59 -1.77 17.09
C ALA A 30 3.23 -0.35 16.63
N ARG A 31 4.22 0.42 16.16
CA ARG A 31 4.00 1.78 15.65
C ARG A 31 3.20 1.77 14.36
N ILE A 32 3.54 0.89 13.43
CA ILE A 32 2.86 0.73 12.14
C ILE A 32 1.41 0.31 12.36
N ASN A 33 1.17 -0.72 13.18
CA ASN A 33 -0.19 -1.14 13.53
C ASN A 33 -1.00 -0.03 14.23
N SER A 34 -0.35 0.84 15.01
CA SER A 34 -1.03 2.01 15.58
C SER A 34 -1.46 3.04 14.53
N VAL A 35 -0.75 3.15 13.41
CA VAL A 35 -1.10 4.07 12.32
C VAL A 35 -2.30 3.52 11.55
N ILE A 36 -2.21 2.27 11.08
CA ILE A 36 -3.27 1.67 10.23
C ILE A 36 -4.54 1.33 11.00
N ALA A 37 -4.48 1.20 12.33
CA ALA A 37 -5.67 1.04 13.18
C ALA A 37 -6.64 2.22 13.08
N ALA A 38 -6.19 3.41 12.65
CA ALA A 38 -7.08 4.55 12.38
C ALA A 38 -8.10 4.27 11.28
N PHE A 39 -7.81 3.33 10.37
CA PHE A 39 -8.68 2.89 9.29
C PHE A 39 -9.39 1.57 9.60
N GLY A 40 -9.24 1.06 10.83
CA GLY A 40 -9.75 -0.25 11.22
C GLY A 40 -8.91 -1.44 10.74
N CYS A 41 -7.67 -1.18 10.30
CA CYS A 41 -6.77 -2.18 9.75
C CYS A 41 -5.78 -2.74 10.77
N PHE A 42 -5.29 -3.94 10.51
CA PHE A 42 -4.22 -4.62 11.26
C PHE A 42 -3.37 -5.48 10.33
N ALA A 43 -2.05 -5.50 10.53
CA ALA A 43 -1.11 -6.28 9.74
C ALA A 43 -0.25 -7.17 10.62
N THR A 44 0.01 -8.39 10.14
CA THR A 44 0.92 -9.36 10.75
C THR A 44 2.21 -9.53 9.98
N ASP A 45 2.17 -9.31 8.68
CA ASP A 45 3.33 -9.40 7.80
C ASP A 45 3.74 -7.98 7.45
N ILE A 46 4.94 -7.60 7.88
CA ILE A 46 5.49 -6.27 7.68
C ILE A 46 6.99 -6.43 7.51
N GLU A 47 7.50 -5.96 6.38
CA GLU A 47 8.92 -5.97 6.06
C GLU A 47 9.44 -4.52 5.98
N PHE A 48 10.74 -4.36 6.10
CA PHE A 48 11.39 -3.09 5.78
C PHE A 48 12.28 -3.32 4.56
N ASP A 49 11.88 -2.72 3.44
CA ASP A 49 12.66 -2.68 2.22
C ASP A 49 13.84 -1.72 2.41
N ASP A 50 15.04 -2.28 2.37
CA ASP A 50 16.30 -1.55 2.54
C ASP A 50 16.71 -0.77 1.26
N ASP A 51 16.20 -1.15 0.09
CA ASP A 51 16.46 -0.50 -1.21
C ASP A 51 15.71 0.84 -1.32
N ASP A 52 14.46 0.91 -0.85
CA ASP A 52 13.61 2.11 -0.95
C ASP A 52 13.42 2.87 0.38
N ASN A 53 13.86 2.25 1.49
CA ASN A 53 13.68 2.70 2.87
C ASN A 53 12.19 2.90 3.24
N ARG A 54 11.37 1.90 2.97
CA ARG A 54 9.95 1.83 3.35
C ARG A 54 9.68 0.64 4.25
N TYR A 55 8.61 0.78 5.03
CA TYR A 55 7.94 -0.36 5.62
C TYR A 55 6.85 -0.80 4.66
N GLU A 56 6.91 -2.03 4.20
CA GLU A 56 5.90 -2.64 3.34
C GLU A 56 4.91 -3.39 4.22
N ILE A 57 3.62 -3.10 4.02
CA ILE A 57 2.52 -3.83 4.64
C ILE A 57 1.80 -4.54 3.52
N ASP A 58 1.86 -5.87 3.56
CA ASP A 58 1.11 -6.72 2.65
C ASP A 58 -0.15 -7.26 3.34
N ASP A 59 -1.23 -7.33 2.59
CA ASP A 59 -2.45 -8.05 2.96
C ASP A 59 -3.11 -7.58 4.29
N ALA A 60 -3.08 -6.27 4.58
CA ALA A 60 -3.64 -5.74 5.83
C ALA A 60 -5.11 -6.13 6.01
N ASP A 61 -5.47 -6.63 7.21
CA ASP A 61 -6.83 -6.99 7.55
C ASP A 61 -7.60 -5.77 8.05
N CYS A 62 -8.54 -5.28 7.26
CA CYS A 62 -9.41 -4.16 7.62
C CYS A 62 -10.84 -4.57 8.01
N GLY A 63 -11.05 -5.82 8.43
CA GLY A 63 -12.35 -6.33 8.85
C GLY A 63 -13.32 -6.68 7.70
N GLY A 64 -12.82 -6.64 6.46
CA GLY A 64 -13.52 -6.96 5.22
C GLY A 64 -13.07 -8.28 4.60
N ARG A 65 -13.41 -8.48 3.31
CA ARG A 65 -12.87 -9.58 2.50
C ARG A 65 -11.63 -9.16 1.72
N GLU A 66 -11.54 -7.88 1.40
CA GLU A 66 -10.38 -7.26 0.77
C GLU A 66 -9.22 -7.15 1.75
N ARG A 67 -8.05 -7.07 1.14
CA ARG A 67 -6.74 -7.01 1.74
C ARG A 67 -6.06 -5.80 1.11
N TYR A 68 -5.36 -5.03 1.91
CA TYR A 68 -4.85 -3.72 1.51
C TYR A 68 -3.35 -3.67 1.69
N ASP A 69 -2.68 -3.22 0.64
CA ASP A 69 -1.24 -3.01 0.65
C ASP A 69 -0.96 -1.53 0.93
N MET A 70 0.04 -1.26 1.77
CA MET A 70 0.39 0.10 2.20
C MET A 70 1.89 0.20 2.43
N GLU A 71 2.50 1.30 2.01
CA GLU A 71 3.90 1.58 2.31
C GLU A 71 4.04 2.79 3.24
N LEU A 72 4.90 2.67 4.26
CA LEU A 72 5.20 3.77 5.17
C LEU A 72 6.66 4.21 5.02
N ASN A 73 6.88 5.52 5.06
CA ASN A 73 8.24 6.05 5.18
C ASN A 73 8.84 5.80 6.58
N THR A 74 10.12 6.10 6.77
CA THR A 74 10.83 5.95 8.07
C THR A 74 10.29 6.84 9.20
N SER A 75 9.40 7.79 8.90
CA SER A 75 8.65 8.58 9.88
C SER A 75 7.27 7.99 10.22
N PHE A 76 6.95 6.80 9.70
CA PHE A 76 5.67 6.10 9.85
C PHE A 76 4.47 6.85 9.23
N GLU A 77 4.71 7.61 8.17
CA GLU A 77 3.65 8.19 7.35
C GLU A 77 3.38 7.26 6.17
N ILE A 78 2.10 6.96 5.89
CA ILE A 78 1.74 6.18 4.69
C ILE A 78 1.96 7.07 3.46
N VAL A 79 2.69 6.53 2.48
CA VAL A 79 3.12 7.25 1.29
C VAL A 79 2.70 6.60 -0.02
N ASP A 80 2.31 5.32 0.03
CA ASP A 80 1.87 4.54 -1.13
C ASP A 80 0.83 3.48 -0.70
N GLY A 81 0.16 2.89 -1.67
CA GLY A 81 -0.88 1.89 -1.53
C GLY A 81 -2.26 2.49 -1.24
N GLU A 82 -3.13 1.64 -0.71
CA GLU A 82 -4.56 1.89 -0.62
C GLU A 82 -5.12 1.57 0.77
N ARG A 83 -6.30 2.13 1.06
CA ARG A 83 -7.06 1.75 2.25
C ARG A 83 -8.55 1.76 1.99
N PRO A 84 -9.35 1.07 2.83
CA PRO A 84 -10.79 1.25 2.80
C PRO A 84 -11.17 2.68 3.17
N VAL A 85 -12.30 3.14 2.62
CA VAL A 85 -12.91 4.39 3.04
C VAL A 85 -13.57 4.25 4.42
N THR A 86 -13.46 5.30 5.23
CA THR A 86 -14.15 5.38 6.51
C THR A 86 -15.66 5.56 6.32
N PRO A 87 -16.50 5.26 7.33
CA PRO A 87 -17.94 5.47 7.24
C PRO A 87 -18.37 6.92 6.95
N LEU A 88 -17.54 7.90 7.35
CA LEU A 88 -17.81 9.31 7.05
C LEU A 88 -17.44 9.64 5.59
N GLU A 89 -16.28 9.19 5.12
CA GLU A 89 -15.88 9.35 3.72
C GLU A 89 -16.89 8.69 2.79
N ARG A 90 -17.40 7.51 3.13
CA ARG A 90 -18.46 6.85 2.34
C ARG A 90 -19.69 7.74 2.17
N GLN A 91 -20.14 8.42 3.22
CA GLN A 91 -21.29 9.34 3.12
C GLN A 91 -21.00 10.53 2.20
N LEU A 92 -19.77 11.04 2.20
CA LEU A 92 -19.37 12.16 1.36
C LEU A 92 -19.20 11.74 -0.10
N ILE A 93 -18.64 10.55 -0.34
CA ILE A 93 -18.57 9.91 -1.66
C ILE A 93 -19.97 9.68 -2.22
N ASP A 94 -20.89 9.12 -1.44
CA ASP A 94 -22.28 8.91 -1.86
C ASP A 94 -22.95 10.21 -2.28
N ALA A 95 -22.78 11.28 -1.49
CA ALA A 95 -23.30 12.60 -1.82
C ALA A 95 -22.66 13.20 -3.09
N ALA A 96 -21.38 12.91 -3.36
CA ALA A 96 -20.71 13.32 -4.59
C ALA A 96 -21.24 12.54 -5.81
N LEU A 97 -21.39 11.22 -5.69
CA LEU A 97 -21.95 10.37 -6.74
C LEU A 97 -23.41 10.75 -7.08
N GLU A 98 -24.23 11.06 -6.08
CA GLU A 98 -25.61 11.50 -6.29
C GLU A 98 -25.70 12.77 -7.16
N LYS A 99 -24.78 13.73 -6.98
CA LYS A 99 -24.70 14.95 -7.81
C LYS A 99 -24.36 14.64 -9.28
N LEU A 100 -23.69 13.51 -9.53
CA LEU A 100 -23.35 13.02 -10.86
C LEU A 100 -24.45 12.14 -11.47
N GLY A 101 -25.54 11.87 -10.74
CA GLY A 101 -26.57 10.91 -11.15
C GLY A 101 -26.10 9.45 -11.06
N CYS A 102 -25.11 9.19 -10.21
CA CYS A 102 -24.46 7.90 -10.02
C CYS A 102 -24.75 7.33 -8.61
N SER A 103 -24.52 6.03 -8.40
CA SER A 103 -24.67 5.40 -7.08
C SER A 103 -23.90 4.07 -6.95
N GLY A 104 -23.62 3.67 -5.71
CA GLY A 104 -23.03 2.37 -5.39
C GLY A 104 -21.50 2.35 -5.52
N GLY A 105 -20.97 1.20 -5.91
CA GLY A 105 -19.54 0.96 -6.07
C GLY A 105 -18.79 0.62 -4.79
N THR A 106 -17.63 -0.03 -4.95
CA THR A 106 -16.61 -0.22 -3.89
C THR A 106 -15.69 0.99 -3.91
N ALA A 107 -15.31 1.51 -2.76
CA ALA A 107 -14.56 2.77 -2.67
C ALA A 107 -13.33 2.61 -1.79
N GLU A 108 -12.20 3.10 -2.28
CA GLU A 108 -10.88 3.01 -1.67
C GLU A 108 -10.18 4.38 -1.77
N PHE A 109 -9.19 4.60 -0.92
CA PHE A 109 -8.38 5.82 -0.95
C PHE A 109 -6.94 5.46 -1.33
N GLU A 110 -6.46 6.08 -2.40
CA GLU A 110 -5.10 5.92 -2.93
C GLU A 110 -4.16 6.95 -2.30
N PHE A 111 -3.08 6.48 -1.66
CA PHE A 111 -2.16 7.34 -0.92
C PHE A 111 -1.15 8.08 -1.79
N ASP A 112 -0.71 7.47 -2.88
CA ASP A 112 0.28 8.02 -3.82
C ASP A 112 -0.28 9.24 -4.58
N ASP A 113 -1.45 9.08 -5.17
CA ASP A 113 -2.11 10.09 -6.00
C ASP A 113 -3.17 10.91 -5.24
N LYS A 114 -3.50 10.50 -4.00
CA LYS A 114 -4.36 11.23 -3.05
C LYS A 114 -5.77 11.49 -3.58
N TYR A 115 -6.41 10.44 -4.07
CA TYR A 115 -7.81 10.49 -4.52
C TYR A 115 -8.60 9.30 -3.95
N PHE A 116 -9.92 9.39 -4.02
CA PHE A 116 -10.80 8.25 -3.82
C PHE A 116 -11.08 7.58 -5.16
N GLU A 117 -10.76 6.30 -5.28
CA GLU A 117 -11.16 5.42 -6.37
C GLU A 117 -12.51 4.81 -5.99
N ILE A 118 -13.49 4.87 -6.89
CA ILE A 118 -14.75 4.16 -6.71
C ILE A 118 -15.01 3.33 -7.95
N GLU A 119 -14.87 2.02 -7.82
CA GLU A 119 -15.14 1.04 -8.87
C GLU A 119 -16.63 0.68 -8.91
N ASP A 120 -17.10 0.17 -10.04
CA ASP A 120 -18.39 -0.50 -10.15
C ASP A 120 -19.60 0.45 -9.91
N VAL A 121 -19.37 1.75 -10.12
CA VAL A 121 -20.37 2.82 -9.92
C VAL A 121 -21.42 2.76 -11.02
N ARG A 122 -22.70 2.74 -10.62
CA ARG A 122 -23.80 2.75 -11.58
C ARG A 122 -24.18 4.16 -11.97
N CYS A 123 -24.00 4.50 -13.25
CA CYS A 123 -24.42 5.77 -13.84
C CYS A 123 -25.15 5.49 -15.17
N ASP A 124 -26.28 6.15 -15.45
CA ASP A 124 -26.98 6.08 -16.76
C ASP A 124 -27.15 4.68 -17.37
N GLY A 125 -27.32 3.65 -16.53
CA GLY A 125 -27.46 2.25 -16.96
C GLY A 125 -26.15 1.52 -17.28
N GLY A 126 -25.00 2.16 -17.14
CA GLY A 126 -23.65 1.57 -17.22
C GLY A 126 -22.95 1.44 -15.86
N ARG A 127 -21.75 0.84 -15.90
CA ARG A 127 -20.80 0.76 -14.78
C ARG A 127 -19.56 1.57 -15.11
N TYR A 128 -19.01 2.25 -14.13
CA TYR A 128 -17.93 3.19 -14.27
C TYR A 128 -17.06 3.21 -13.02
N GLU A 129 -15.78 3.43 -13.25
CA GLU A 129 -14.83 3.90 -12.25
C GLU A 129 -14.99 5.42 -12.13
N VAL A 130 -15.06 5.92 -10.90
CA VAL A 130 -15.11 7.36 -10.60
C VAL A 130 -13.96 7.70 -9.67
N LYS A 131 -13.19 8.75 -10.02
CA LYS A 131 -12.15 9.30 -9.15
C LYS A 131 -12.59 10.63 -8.57
N LEU A 132 -12.44 10.79 -7.25
CA LEU A 132 -12.76 12.03 -6.51
C LEU A 132 -11.53 12.55 -5.77
N THR A 133 -11.38 13.86 -5.64
CA THR A 133 -10.32 14.47 -4.80
C THR A 133 -10.56 14.14 -3.31
N GLN A 134 -9.57 14.45 -2.46
CA GLN A 134 -9.74 14.38 -0.99
C GLN A 134 -10.89 15.26 -0.46
N ASP A 135 -11.22 16.33 -1.18
CA ASP A 135 -12.34 17.23 -0.88
C ASP A 135 -13.67 16.76 -1.53
N PHE A 136 -13.68 15.54 -2.09
CA PHE A 136 -14.83 14.90 -2.76
C PHE A 136 -15.30 15.61 -4.03
N ASP A 137 -14.41 16.36 -4.68
CA ASP A 137 -14.67 16.95 -6.00
C ASP A 137 -14.40 15.93 -7.10
N PHE A 138 -15.23 15.95 -8.16
CA PHE A 138 -15.09 15.05 -9.29
C PHE A 138 -13.78 15.29 -10.08
N ILE A 139 -13.02 14.22 -10.33
CA ILE A 139 -11.82 14.22 -11.19
C ILE A 139 -12.15 13.58 -12.54
N GLN A 140 -12.56 12.31 -12.50
CA GLN A 140 -12.66 11.46 -13.69
C GLN A 140 -13.79 10.45 -13.57
N LYS A 141 -14.36 10.07 -14.73
CA LYS A 141 -15.24 8.91 -14.90
C LYS A 141 -14.76 8.06 -16.08
N SER A 142 -14.40 6.81 -15.83
CA SER A 142 -13.96 5.81 -16.82
C SER A 142 -15.02 4.71 -16.92
N PRO A 143 -15.34 4.15 -18.10
CA PRO A 143 -16.08 2.88 -18.13
C PRO A 143 -15.27 1.78 -17.43
N ASP A 144 -15.94 0.98 -16.58
CA ASP A 144 -15.37 -0.26 -16.02
C ASP A 144 -15.28 -1.36 -17.10
#